data_AF-A0A0R2D2H6-F1
#
_entry.id   AF-A0A0R2D2H6-F1
#
_cell.length_a   1.000
_cell.length_b   1.000
_cell.length_c   1.000
_cell.angle_alpha   90.00
_cell.angle_beta   90.00
_cell.angle_gamma   90.00
#
_symmetry.space_group_name_H-M   'P 1'
#
loop_
_entity.id
_entity.type
_entity.pdbx_description
1 polymer ?
#
loop_
_entity_poly.entity_id
_entity_poly.type
_entity_poly.pdbx_seq_one_letter_code
_entity_poly.pdbx_strand_id
1 'polypeptide(L)'
;MKIKQTKKFKRELKKLAKKHFPVKVLIPCLKAIIEQDKPSLIKIKDHALTGSWSDYREFHPARYGNYGKAFDNWIVVYKINQDELILLLVTTGNHDILG
;
A
#
# COMPACT_ATOMS: atom_id res chain seq x y z
N MET A 1 -9.45 -2.00 -14.92
CA MET A 1 -8.24 -2.14 -14.07
C MET A 1 -8.15 -3.51 -13.44
N LYS A 2 -7.09 -4.27 -13.75
CA LYS A 2 -6.78 -5.57 -13.15
C LYS A 2 -5.77 -5.40 -12.01
N ILE A 3 -6.00 -6.07 -10.87
CA ILE A 3 -5.03 -6.08 -9.77
C ILE A 3 -4.09 -7.28 -9.93
N LYS A 4 -2.79 -7.02 -9.97
CA LYS A 4 -1.74 -8.04 -9.93
C LYS A 4 -0.94 -7.93 -8.63
N GLN A 5 -0.47 -9.08 -8.15
CA GLN A 5 0.34 -9.17 -6.94
C GLN A 5 1.60 -9.97 -7.25
N THR A 6 2.77 -9.40 -6.94
CA THR A 6 4.03 -10.15 -7.07
C THR A 6 4.09 -11.30 -6.05
N LYS A 7 4.96 -12.29 -6.31
CA LYS A 7 5.23 -13.37 -5.34
C LYS A 7 5.75 -12.81 -4.01
N LYS A 8 6.54 -11.73 -4.06
CA LYS A 8 7.10 -11.06 -2.87
C LYS A 8 5.99 -10.42 -2.03
N PHE A 9 5.11 -9.64 -2.66
CA PHE A 9 3.93 -9.05 -2.01
C PHE A 9 3.08 -10.10 -1.29
N LYS A 10 2.71 -11.19 -1.99
CA LYS A 10 1.87 -12.27 -1.41
C LYS A 10 2.52 -12.88 -0.16
N ARG A 11 3.84 -13.12 -0.22
CA ARG A 11 4.60 -13.69 0.89
C ARG A 11 4.66 -12.74 2.09
N GLU A 12 4.92 -11.46 1.86
CA GLU A 12 4.98 -10.44 2.91
C GLU A 12 3.61 -10.20 3.55
N LEU A 13 2.56 -10.11 2.75
CA LEU A 13 1.19 -9.97 3.23
C LEU A 13 0.78 -11.14 4.15
N LYS A 14 1.15 -12.37 3.77
CA LYS A 14 0.91 -13.56 4.61
C LYS A 14 1.67 -13.48 5.95
N LYS A 15 2.88 -12.93 5.97
CA LYS A 15 3.65 -12.71 7.21
C LYS A 15 2.96 -11.68 8.11
N LEU A 16 2.47 -10.58 7.55
CA LEU A 16 1.74 -9.56 8.33
C LEU A 16 0.43 -10.09 8.89
N ALA A 17 -0.33 -10.87 8.11
CA ALA A 17 -1.55 -11.52 8.58
C ALA A 17 -1.26 -12.43 9.80
N LYS A 18 -0.16 -13.20 9.77
CA LYS A 18 0.29 -14.02 10.92
C LYS A 18 0.67 -13.19 12.15
N LYS A 19 1.07 -11.94 11.97
CA LYS A 19 1.36 -10.97 13.04
C LYS A 19 0.12 -10.15 13.45
N HIS A 20 -1.08 -10.58 13.05
CA HIS A 20 -2.35 -9.94 13.37
C HIS A 20 -2.51 -8.51 12.83
N PHE A 21 -1.77 -8.14 11.78
CA PHE A 21 -2.06 -6.90 11.06
C PHE A 21 -3.46 -6.96 10.45
N PRO A 22 -4.19 -5.83 10.39
CA PRO A 22 -5.54 -5.77 9.84
C PRO A 22 -5.53 -5.76 8.30
N VAL A 23 -4.93 -6.80 7.69
CA VAL A 23 -4.68 -6.91 6.24
C VAL A 23 -5.94 -6.77 5.38
N LYS A 24 -7.13 -7.02 5.95
CA LYS A 24 -8.42 -6.80 5.27
C LYS A 24 -8.67 -5.34 4.90
N VAL A 25 -8.03 -4.38 5.59
CA VAL A 25 -8.14 -2.95 5.27
C VAL A 25 -7.57 -2.61 3.89
N LEU A 26 -6.76 -3.49 3.30
CA LEU A 26 -6.29 -3.29 1.93
C LEU A 26 -7.43 -3.27 0.91
N ILE A 27 -8.51 -4.01 1.13
CA ILE A 27 -9.62 -4.08 0.16
C ILE A 27 -10.18 -2.67 -0.13
N PRO A 28 -10.61 -1.88 0.87
CA PRO A 28 -11.10 -0.55 0.59
C PRO A 28 -10.00 0.45 0.18
N CYS A 29 -8.73 0.26 0.58
CA CYS A 29 -7.63 1.07 0.04
C CYS A 29 -7.47 0.87 -1.48
N LEU A 30 -7.47 -0.39 -1.94
CA LEU A 30 -7.34 -0.71 -3.36
C LEU A 30 -8.55 -0.21 -4.16
N LYS A 31 -9.75 -0.28 -3.57
CA LYS A 31 -10.96 0.32 -4.15
C LYS A 31 -10.79 1.83 -4.36
N ALA A 32 -10.33 2.55 -3.33
CA ALA A 32 -10.07 4.00 -3.43
C ALA A 32 -9.05 4.36 -4.52
N ILE A 33 -7.99 3.55 -4.68
CA ILE A 33 -6.99 3.75 -5.75
C ILE A 33 -7.62 3.52 -7.14
N ILE A 34 -8.42 2.47 -7.30
CA ILE A 34 -9.09 2.16 -8.57
C ILE A 34 -10.10 3.26 -8.95
N GLU A 35 -10.86 3.74 -7.97
CA GLU A 35 -11.92 4.73 -8.16
C GLU A 35 -11.40 6.19 -8.16
N GLN A 36 -10.10 6.40 -7.90
CA GLN A 36 -9.50 7.73 -7.75
C GLN A 36 -10.21 8.57 -6.67
N ASP A 37 -10.62 7.93 -5.57
CA ASP A 37 -11.35 8.56 -4.47
C ASP A 37 -10.44 9.49 -3.65
N LYS A 38 -10.39 10.77 -4.04
CA LYS A 38 -9.47 11.78 -3.49
C LYS A 38 -9.48 11.86 -1.94
N PRO A 39 -10.63 11.94 -1.24
CA PRO A 39 -10.65 11.92 0.22
C PRO A 39 -9.94 10.71 0.83
N SER A 40 -10.19 9.51 0.31
CA SER A 40 -9.52 8.29 0.81
C SER A 40 -8.04 8.27 0.47
N LEU A 41 -7.65 8.72 -0.72
CA LEU A 41 -6.24 8.80 -1.13
C LEU A 41 -5.44 9.74 -0.22
N ILE A 42 -5.99 10.91 0.12
CA ILE A 42 -5.39 11.83 1.09
C ILE A 42 -5.29 11.16 2.47
N LYS A 43 -6.36 10.49 2.90
CA LYS A 43 -6.41 9.80 4.21
C LYS A 43 -5.33 8.73 4.34
N ILE A 44 -5.15 7.90 3.31
CA ILE A 44 -4.11 6.85 3.32
C ILE A 44 -2.71 7.38 2.97
N LYS A 45 -2.57 8.70 2.77
CA LYS A 45 -1.34 9.35 2.29
C LYS A 45 -0.78 8.68 1.06
N ASP A 46 -1.64 8.42 0.07
CA ASP A 46 -1.20 7.92 -1.22
C ASP A 46 -0.35 8.97 -1.95
N HIS A 47 0.87 8.62 -2.32
CA HIS A 47 1.77 9.53 -3.04
C HIS A 47 2.78 8.79 -3.91
N ALA A 48 3.33 9.49 -4.91
CA ALA A 48 4.43 8.98 -5.71
C ALA A 48 5.71 8.96 -4.87
N LEU A 49 6.51 7.92 -5.06
CA LEU A 49 7.87 7.86 -4.53
C LEU A 49 8.79 8.79 -5.33
N THR A 50 10.00 9.02 -4.83
CA THR A 50 10.99 9.93 -5.42
C THR A 50 12.22 9.18 -5.94
N GLY A 51 13.11 9.90 -6.63
CA GLY A 51 14.38 9.35 -7.13
C GLY A 51 14.17 8.21 -8.15
N SER A 52 14.96 7.14 -8.03
CA SER A 52 14.87 5.96 -8.90
C SER A 52 13.54 5.19 -8.77
N TRP A 53 12.68 5.57 -7.83
CA TRP A 53 11.36 4.97 -7.61
C TRP A 53 10.21 5.87 -8.07
N SER A 54 10.46 6.93 -8.86
CA SER A 54 9.43 7.89 -9.31
C SER A 54 8.20 7.28 -10.01
N ASP A 55 8.36 6.12 -10.63
CA ASP A 55 7.27 5.41 -11.33
C ASP A 55 6.40 4.56 -10.37
N TYR A 56 6.70 4.60 -9.07
CA TYR A 56 6.01 3.85 -8.03
C TYR A 56 5.28 4.80 -7.09
N ARG A 57 4.28 4.25 -6.42
CA ARG A 57 3.49 4.94 -5.41
C ARG A 57 3.46 4.12 -4.14
N GLU A 58 3.29 4.78 -3.01
CA GLU A 58 3.05 4.13 -1.74
C GLU A 58 1.82 4.70 -1.03
N PHE A 59 1.24 3.89 -0.14
CA PHE A 59 0.20 4.32 0.77
C PHE A 59 0.30 3.59 2.12
N HIS A 60 -0.31 4.18 3.16
CA HIS A 60 -0.38 3.65 4.52
C HIS A 60 -1.76 3.03 4.79
N PRO A 61 -1.91 1.69 4.75
CA PRO A 61 -3.23 1.05 4.85
C PRO A 61 -3.88 1.25 6.23
N ALA A 62 -3.06 1.35 7.28
CA ALA A 62 -3.53 1.55 8.65
C ALA A 62 -4.36 2.83 8.82
N ARG A 63 -4.09 3.87 8.03
CA ARG A 63 -4.79 5.15 8.11
C ARG A 63 -6.20 5.10 7.59
N TYR A 64 -6.57 4.06 6.81
CA TYR A 64 -7.93 3.90 6.34
C TYR A 64 -8.89 3.54 7.49
N GLY A 65 -8.43 2.70 8.42
CA GLY A 65 -9.15 2.36 9.65
C GLY A 65 -8.79 3.24 10.83
N ASN A 66 -9.39 2.95 11.99
CA ASN A 66 -9.13 3.65 13.24
C ASN A 66 -8.19 2.81 14.13
N TYR A 67 -6.98 2.54 13.66
CA TYR A 67 -5.99 1.71 14.38
C TYR A 67 -4.97 2.54 15.19
N GLY A 68 -5.15 3.86 15.26
CA GLY A 68 -4.18 4.77 15.87
C GLY A 68 -2.79 4.65 15.20
N LYS A 69 -1.72 4.79 15.99
CA LYS A 69 -0.33 4.72 15.50
C LYS A 69 0.23 3.30 15.42
N ALA A 70 -0.52 2.27 15.85
CA ALA A 70 -0.01 0.91 16.02
C ALA A 70 0.56 0.28 14.74
N PHE A 71 0.08 0.72 13.58
CA PHE A 71 0.49 0.19 12.27
C PHE A 71 0.87 1.29 11.27
N ASP A 72 1.18 2.51 11.71
CA ASP A 72 1.42 3.62 10.77
C ASP A 72 2.70 3.42 9.91
N ASN A 73 3.64 2.60 10.41
CA ASN A 73 4.84 2.18 9.68
C ASN A 73 4.56 1.08 8.63
N TRP A 74 3.30 0.68 8.44
CA TRP A 74 2.91 -0.25 7.39
C TRP A 74 2.65 0.52 6.11
N ILE A 75 3.44 0.22 5.08
CA ILE A 75 3.24 0.75 3.73
C ILE A 75 3.06 -0.37 2.72
N VAL A 76 2.35 -0.04 1.65
CA VAL A 76 2.26 -0.85 0.44
C VAL A 76 2.80 -0.04 -0.73
N VAL A 77 3.74 -0.63 -1.47
CA VAL A 77 4.26 -0.04 -2.71
C VAL A 77 3.58 -0.70 -3.91
N TYR A 78 3.10 0.14 -4.82
CA TYR A 78 2.43 -0.26 -6.03
C TYR A 78 2.86 0.58 -7.23
N LYS A 79 2.51 0.15 -8.43
CA LYS A 79 2.53 0.99 -9.63
C LYS A 79 1.29 0.76 -10.47
N ILE A 80 0.91 1.75 -11.25
CA ILE A 80 -0.12 1.63 -12.27
C ILE A 80 0.59 1.58 -13.62
N ASN A 81 0.30 0.54 -14.40
CA ASN A 81 0.80 0.42 -15.77
C ASN A 81 -0.37 0.08 -16.69
N GLN A 82 -0.72 1.00 -17.61
CA GLN A 82 -1.89 0.87 -18.48
C GLN A 82 -3.17 0.61 -17.66
N ASP A 83 -3.76 -0.59 -17.80
CA ASP A 83 -4.97 -1.00 -17.05
C ASP A 83 -4.64 -1.95 -15.88
N GLU A 84 -3.40 -1.95 -15.38
CA GLU A 84 -2.95 -2.85 -14.31
C GLU A 84 -2.46 -2.09 -13.08
N LEU A 85 -3.03 -2.42 -11.92
CA LEU A 85 -2.52 -2.04 -10.61
C LEU A 85 -1.65 -3.19 -10.09
N ILE A 86 -0.35 -2.97 -10.05
CA ILE A 86 0.63 -3.99 -9.68
C ILE A 86 1.10 -3.72 -8.25
N LEU A 87 0.80 -4.63 -7.33
CA LEU A 87 1.22 -4.61 -5.93
C LEU A 87 2.58 -5.29 -5.78
N LEU A 88 3.62 -4.52 -5.45
CA LEU A 88 4.99 -4.99 -5.45
C LEU A 88 5.47 -5.49 -4.09
N LEU A 89 5.25 -4.68 -3.06
CA LEU A 89 5.92 -4.83 -1.76
C LEU A 89 4.98 -4.47 -0.62
N VAL A 90 5.20 -5.11 0.52
CA VAL A 90 4.66 -4.67 1.79
C VAL A 90 5.78 -4.60 2.80
N THR A 91 6.01 -3.43 3.40
CA THR A 91 7.05 -3.27 4.42
C THR A 91 6.50 -2.68 5.72
N THR A 92 7.20 -2.99 6.80
CA THR A 92 6.97 -2.50 8.17
C THR A 92 8.33 -2.14 8.75
N GLY A 93 8.59 -0.87 9.06
CA GLY A 93 9.90 -0.43 9.56
C GLY A 93 10.21 1.02 9.18
N ASN A 94 11.44 1.47 9.42
CA ASN A 94 11.85 2.81 8.99
C ASN A 94 11.88 2.88 7.46
N HIS A 95 11.32 3.94 6.89
CA HIS A 95 11.02 4.06 5.46
C HIS A 95 12.19 4.65 4.64
N ASP A 96 13.37 4.78 5.25
CA ASP A 96 14.60 5.32 4.62
C ASP A 96 15.04 4.56 3.35
N ILE A 97 14.44 3.41 3.05
CA ILE A 97 14.73 2.59 1.86
C ILE A 97 14.16 3.21 0.57
N LEU A 98 13.22 4.18 0.68
CA LEU A 98 12.49 4.74 -0.45
C LEU A 98 12.78 6.24 -0.71
N GLY A 99 13.80 6.80 -0.03
CA GLY A 99 14.30 8.17 -0.20
C GLY A 99 15.69 8.21 -0.82
#